data_AF-A0A814B7I8-F1
#
_entry.id   AF-A0A814B7I8-F1
#
_cell.length_a   1.000
_cell.length_b   1.000
_cell.length_c   1.000
_cell.angle_alpha   90.00
_cell.angle_beta   90.00
_cell.angle_gamma   90.00
#
_symmetry.space_group_name_H-M   'P 1'
#
loop_
_entity.id
_entity.type
_entity.pdbx_description
1 polymer ?
#
loop_
_entity_poly.entity_id
_entity_poly.type
_entity_poly.pdbx_seq_one_letter_code
_entity_poly.pdbx_strand_id
1 'polypeptide(L)'
;MFNIERNTYPVDRIHTADSCRQITENNRRIINDDRLVPHIKACAEPSPISPYGKHIYAYRILEQTIRQTFERDRQPVIVVPGLMLGATDSRSYTNLSKNLYRYSPFVYGDDDLGRLHGDNERIRHSDMQRGLNFYFHLIVNNQLETIPETKLNSEL
;
A
#
# COMPACT_ATOMS: atom_id res chain seq x y z
N MET A 1 -36.06 14.61 29.29
CA MET A 1 -34.63 14.90 29.12
C MET A 1 -34.04 13.70 28.38
N PHE A 2 -33.79 13.81 27.07
CA PHE A 2 -33.23 12.69 26.30
C PHE A 2 -31.73 12.66 26.56
N ASN A 3 -31.27 11.65 27.31
CA ASN A 3 -29.87 11.40 27.52
C ASN A 3 -29.33 10.70 26.26
N ILE A 4 -28.90 11.48 25.27
CA ILE A 4 -28.25 10.94 24.08
C ILE A 4 -26.83 10.58 24.51
N GLU A 5 -26.58 9.30 24.79
CA GLU A 5 -25.22 8.78 24.93
C GLU A 5 -24.46 9.05 23.62
N ARG A 6 -23.53 10.01 23.65
CA ARG A 6 -22.68 10.31 22.50
C ARG A 6 -21.58 9.27 22.43
N ASN A 7 -21.85 8.17 21.77
CA ASN A 7 -20.82 7.20 21.41
C ASN A 7 -19.94 7.80 20.30
N THR A 8 -18.63 7.86 20.57
CA THR A 8 -17.62 8.27 19.59
C THR A 8 -16.86 7.04 19.16
N TYR A 9 -16.69 6.84 17.85
CA TYR A 9 -15.99 5.69 17.27
C TYR A 9 -14.75 6.17 16.50
N PRO A 10 -13.64 6.48 17.20
CA PRO A 10 -12.40 6.79 16.51
C PRO A 10 -11.90 5.55 15.74
N VAL A 11 -11.25 5.79 14.61
CA VAL A 11 -10.59 4.74 13.81
C VAL A 11 -9.11 5.06 13.77
N ASP A 12 -8.33 4.26 14.48
CA ASP A 12 -6.87 4.41 14.55
C ASP A 12 -6.19 3.63 13.42
N ARG A 13 -5.11 4.19 12.88
CA ARG A 13 -4.13 3.44 12.09
C ARG A 13 -2.89 3.18 12.95
N ILE A 14 -2.44 1.94 12.98
CA ILE A 14 -1.38 1.49 13.88
C ILE A 14 -0.06 1.43 13.11
N HIS A 15 0.98 2.05 13.66
CA HIS A 15 2.33 2.01 13.08
C HIS A 15 2.91 0.59 13.17
N THR A 16 3.80 0.22 12.24
CA THR A 16 4.36 -1.15 12.18
C THR A 16 5.21 -1.56 13.38
N ALA A 17 5.56 -0.63 14.25
CA ALA A 17 6.31 -0.86 15.49
C ALA A 17 5.40 -0.97 16.73
N ASP A 18 4.11 -0.69 16.58
CA ASP A 18 3.12 -0.71 17.66
C ASP A 18 2.22 -1.94 17.55
N SER A 19 1.32 -2.09 18.52
CA SER A 19 0.26 -3.09 18.55
C SER A 19 -1.07 -2.47 18.95
N CYS A 20 -2.17 -3.15 18.64
CA CYS A 20 -3.49 -2.72 19.11
C CYS A 20 -3.55 -2.55 20.62
N ARG A 21 -2.86 -3.42 21.36
CA ARG A 21 -2.78 -3.34 22.82
C ARG A 21 -2.14 -2.02 23.25
N GLN A 22 -0.95 -1.73 22.72
CA GLN A 22 -0.20 -0.51 23.07
C GLN A 22 -1.00 0.75 22.72
N ILE A 23 -1.65 0.80 21.55
CA ILE A 23 -2.48 1.94 21.15
C ILE A 23 -3.70 2.09 22.07
N THR A 24 -4.36 0.99 22.43
CA THR A 24 -5.49 1.04 23.37
C THR A 24 -5.07 1.53 24.75
N GLU A 25 -3.95 1.01 25.27
CA GLU A 25 -3.40 1.42 26.57
C GLU A 25 -2.99 2.89 26.55
N ASN A 26 -2.36 3.34 25.47
CA ASN A 26 -2.00 4.75 25.30
C ASN A 26 -3.24 5.65 25.22
N ASN A 27 -4.28 5.25 24.48
CA ASN A 27 -5.54 5.98 24.41
C ASN A 27 -6.20 6.10 25.79
N ARG A 28 -6.26 5.03 26.58
CA ARG A 28 -6.77 5.06 27.96
C ARG A 28 -5.98 6.05 28.83
N ARG A 29 -4.65 6.00 28.74
CA ARG A 29 -3.75 6.89 29.49
C ARG A 29 -3.92 8.36 29.11
N ILE A 30 -4.14 8.67 27.83
CA ILE A 30 -4.33 10.05 27.35
C ILE A 30 -5.71 10.58 27.75
N ILE A 31 -6.75 9.76 27.64
CA ILE A 31 -8.12 10.15 28.01
C ILE A 31 -8.21 10.44 29.50
N ASN A 32 -7.62 9.57 30.35
CA ASN A 32 -7.50 9.77 31.79
C ASN A 32 -8.81 10.18 32.50
N ASP A 33 -9.93 9.54 32.12
CA ASP A 33 -11.25 9.76 32.70
C ASP A 33 -11.93 8.40 32.91
N ASP A 34 -12.03 7.98 34.17
CA ASP A 34 -12.58 6.67 34.56
C ASP A 34 -14.07 6.51 34.23
N ARG A 35 -14.78 7.59 33.90
CA ARG A 35 -16.17 7.55 33.43
C ARG A 35 -16.28 7.03 31.99
N LEU A 36 -15.17 7.05 31.24
CA LEU A 36 -15.12 6.60 29.86
C LEU A 36 -14.55 5.17 29.84
N VAL A 37 -15.36 4.21 29.38
CA VAL A 37 -14.94 2.80 29.22
C VAL A 37 -14.75 2.51 27.73
N PRO A 38 -13.51 2.44 27.22
CA PRO A 38 -13.28 2.18 25.80
C PRO A 38 -13.60 0.72 25.46
N HIS A 39 -14.48 0.54 24.47
CA HIS A 39 -14.79 -0.77 23.90
C HIS A 39 -14.11 -0.92 22.54
N ILE A 40 -13.18 -1.86 22.41
CA ILE A 40 -12.54 -2.18 21.12
C ILE A 40 -13.54 -2.98 20.30
N LYS A 41 -14.11 -2.37 19.26
CA LYS A 41 -15.03 -3.05 18.34
C LYS A 41 -14.29 -4.02 17.40
N ALA A 42 -13.13 -3.60 16.91
CA ALA A 42 -12.29 -4.38 16.04
C ALA A 42 -10.84 -3.89 16.16
N CYS A 43 -9.90 -4.82 15.98
CA CYS A 43 -8.48 -4.52 15.89
C CYS A 43 -7.88 -5.45 14.84
N ALA A 44 -7.00 -4.91 14.01
CA ALA A 44 -6.10 -5.68 13.17
C ALA A 44 -4.68 -5.22 13.50
N GLU A 45 -3.83 -6.17 13.89
CA GLU A 45 -2.41 -5.89 14.10
C GLU A 45 -1.76 -5.40 12.79
N PRO A 46 -0.71 -4.57 12.86
CA PRO A 46 -0.06 -4.05 11.66
C PRO A 46 0.45 -5.20 10.79
N SER A 47 0.33 -5.05 9.47
CA SER A 47 0.83 -6.08 8.56
C SER A 47 2.35 -6.19 8.63
N PRO A 48 2.93 -7.39 8.50
CA PRO A 48 4.38 -7.56 8.45
C PRO A 48 5.04 -6.70 7.37
N ILE A 49 6.25 -6.23 7.64
CA ILE A 49 7.07 -5.53 6.66
C ILE A 49 7.53 -6.53 5.60
N SER A 50 7.25 -6.24 4.34
CA SER A 50 7.74 -7.08 3.24
C SER A 50 9.26 -6.96 3.11
N PRO A 51 9.98 -8.05 2.84
CA PRO A 51 11.42 -8.01 2.62
C PRO A 51 11.72 -7.16 1.36
N TYR A 52 12.87 -6.50 1.34
CA TYR A 52 13.29 -5.66 0.21
C TYR A 52 14.81 -5.65 0.06
N GLY A 53 15.29 -5.15 -1.08
CA GLY A 53 16.71 -5.02 -1.38
C GLY A 53 17.22 -6.00 -2.43
N LYS A 54 18.51 -5.88 -2.76
CA LYS A 54 19.13 -6.56 -3.92
C LYS A 54 19.08 -8.09 -3.89
N HIS A 55 18.99 -8.68 -2.70
CA HIS A 55 18.98 -10.12 -2.48
C HIS A 55 17.56 -10.72 -2.45
N ILE A 56 16.52 -9.89 -2.58
CA ILE A 56 15.13 -10.33 -2.53
C ILE A 56 14.57 -10.35 -3.94
N TYR A 57 14.44 -11.56 -4.52
CA TYR A 57 14.00 -11.75 -5.90
C TYR A 57 12.66 -11.05 -6.21
N ALA A 58 11.64 -11.24 -5.37
CA ALA A 58 10.32 -10.65 -5.60
C ALA A 58 10.34 -9.11 -5.59
N TYR A 59 11.14 -8.51 -4.70
CA TYR A 59 11.36 -7.05 -4.70
C TYR A 59 12.09 -6.61 -5.97
N ARG A 60 13.11 -7.36 -6.38
CA ARG A 60 13.91 -7.07 -7.57
C ARG A 60 13.13 -7.15 -8.88
N ILE A 61 12.20 -8.10 -9.00
CA ILE A 61 11.27 -8.19 -10.13
C ILE A 61 10.39 -6.94 -10.16
N LEU A 62 9.80 -6.56 -9.02
CA LEU A 62 8.98 -5.36 -8.93
C LEU A 62 9.78 -4.09 -9.28
N GLU A 63 10.97 -3.92 -8.71
CA GLU A 63 11.89 -2.82 -9.01
C GLU A 63 12.16 -2.73 -10.52
N GLN A 64 12.51 -3.85 -11.15
CA GLN A 64 12.83 -3.86 -12.56
C GLN A 64 11.62 -3.55 -13.45
N THR A 65 10.45 -4.12 -13.13
CA THR A 65 9.21 -3.81 -13.86
C THR A 65 8.85 -2.33 -13.74
N ILE A 66 9.02 -1.72 -12.56
CA ILE A 66 8.81 -0.28 -12.38
C ILE A 66 9.76 0.51 -13.29
N ARG A 67 11.05 0.17 -13.31
CA ARG A 67 12.04 0.83 -14.16
C ARG A 67 11.70 0.73 -15.64
N GLN A 68 11.43 -0.47 -16.14
CA GLN A 68 11.07 -0.69 -17.54
C GLN A 68 9.81 0.10 -17.95
N THR A 69 8.84 0.25 -17.04
CA THR A 69 7.59 0.96 -17.33
C THR A 69 7.74 2.48 -17.25
N PHE A 70 8.48 2.99 -16.27
CA PHE A 70 8.48 4.42 -15.91
C PHE A 70 9.76 5.16 -16.28
N GLU A 71 10.90 4.49 -16.44
CA GLU A 71 12.12 5.13 -16.93
C GLU A 71 11.94 5.62 -18.36
N ARG A 72 12.42 6.85 -18.58
CA ARG A 72 12.46 7.51 -19.88
C ARG A 72 13.84 8.13 -20.01
N ASP A 73 14.55 7.82 -21.09
CA ASP A 73 15.88 8.35 -21.43
C ASP A 73 16.67 8.93 -20.23
N ARG A 74 16.96 10.23 -20.22
CA ARG A 74 17.79 10.89 -19.20
C ARG A 74 17.10 11.09 -17.84
N GLN A 75 16.08 10.32 -17.51
CA GLN A 75 15.35 10.36 -16.24
C GLN A 75 15.34 8.98 -15.57
N PRO A 76 16.37 8.67 -14.75
CA PRO A 76 16.38 7.43 -13.99
C PRO A 76 15.26 7.43 -12.94
N VAL A 77 14.64 6.28 -12.74
CA VAL A 77 13.60 6.10 -11.71
C VAL A 77 14.25 5.49 -10.48
N ILE A 78 14.08 6.10 -9.32
CA ILE A 78 14.57 5.53 -8.07
C ILE A 78 13.40 4.78 -7.42
N VAL A 79 13.57 3.47 -7.21
CA VAL A 79 12.57 2.63 -6.52
C VAL A 79 12.99 2.44 -5.07
N VAL A 80 12.14 2.90 -4.15
CA VAL A 80 12.31 2.73 -2.70
C VAL A 80 11.03 2.19 -2.08
N PRO A 81 11.12 1.38 -1.00
CA PRO A 81 9.95 1.00 -0.22
C PRO A 81 9.26 2.21 0.40
N GLY A 82 7.92 2.17 0.49
CA GLY A 82 7.10 3.19 1.13
C GLY A 82 6.03 2.59 2.03
N LEU A 83 5.44 3.42 2.89
CA LEU A 83 4.35 3.01 3.78
C LEU A 83 3.00 3.21 3.09
N MET A 84 2.23 2.14 2.94
CA MET A 84 0.82 2.22 2.53
C MET A 84 -0.06 2.34 3.77
N LEU A 85 -0.80 3.44 3.88
CA LEU A 85 -1.70 3.67 5.01
C LEU A 85 -3.03 2.91 4.85
N GLY A 86 -3.49 2.73 3.61
CA GLY A 86 -4.76 2.05 3.32
C GLY A 86 -4.68 0.55 3.57
N ALA A 87 -5.78 -0.04 4.03
CA ALA A 87 -5.90 -1.48 4.15
C ALA A 87 -6.16 -2.09 2.77
N THR A 88 -5.44 -3.16 2.43
CA THR A 88 -5.59 -3.90 1.18
C THR A 88 -5.97 -5.36 1.47
N ASP A 89 -6.31 -6.10 0.43
CA ASP A 89 -6.59 -7.55 0.54
C ASP A 89 -5.35 -8.35 0.93
N SER A 90 -4.15 -7.77 0.83
CA SER A 90 -2.87 -8.38 1.25
C SER A 90 -2.90 -8.95 2.68
N ARG A 91 -3.77 -8.43 3.57
CA ARG A 91 -3.97 -8.97 4.92
C ARG A 91 -4.39 -10.45 4.92
N SER A 92 -5.13 -10.88 3.91
CA SER A 92 -5.63 -12.26 3.80
C SER A 92 -4.55 -13.23 3.33
N TYR A 93 -3.41 -12.71 2.85
CA TYR A 93 -2.32 -13.51 2.27
C TYR A 93 -1.09 -13.59 3.18
N THR A 94 -1.14 -13.03 4.40
CA THR A 94 0.00 -13.03 5.35
C THR A 94 0.46 -14.43 5.75
N ASN A 95 -0.44 -15.42 5.71
CA ASN A 95 -0.12 -16.81 6.00
C ASN A 95 0.42 -17.58 4.77
N LEU A 96 0.35 -16.98 3.58
CA LEU A 96 0.74 -17.62 2.32
C LEU A 96 2.11 -17.17 1.83
N SER A 97 2.49 -15.91 2.10
CA SER A 97 3.76 -15.36 1.64
C SER A 97 4.25 -14.22 2.53
N LYS A 98 5.58 -14.09 2.65
CA LYS A 98 6.23 -12.91 3.25
C LYS A 98 6.45 -11.78 2.24
N ASN A 99 6.39 -12.08 0.94
CA ASN A 99 6.61 -11.16 -0.16
C ASN A 99 5.29 -10.47 -0.57
N LEU A 100 4.82 -9.50 0.23
CA LEU A 100 3.50 -8.87 0.08
C LEU A 100 3.60 -7.37 -0.26
N TYR A 101 3.86 -7.07 -1.52
CA TYR A 101 4.04 -5.69 -1.99
C TYR A 101 2.71 -5.04 -2.38
N ARG A 102 2.57 -3.76 -2.05
CA ARG A 102 1.40 -2.92 -2.39
C ARG A 102 1.88 -1.82 -3.30
N TYR A 103 1.57 -1.94 -4.58
CA TYR A 103 2.00 -0.99 -5.59
C TYR A 103 0.86 -0.69 -6.55
N SER A 104 0.67 0.57 -6.88
CA SER A 104 -0.32 1.06 -7.84
C SER A 104 0.45 1.71 -9.00
N PRO A 105 0.41 1.17 -10.22
CA PRO A 105 1.20 1.66 -11.35
C PRO A 105 0.55 2.87 -12.04
N PHE A 106 -0.09 3.75 -11.26
CA PHE A 106 -0.79 4.93 -11.77
C PHE A 106 -0.12 6.20 -11.22
N VAL A 107 -0.04 7.22 -12.06
CA VAL A 107 0.49 8.53 -11.66
C VAL A 107 -0.67 9.36 -11.14
N TYR A 108 -0.57 9.79 -9.89
CA TYR A 108 -1.56 10.66 -9.25
C TYR A 108 -0.99 12.07 -9.18
N GLY A 109 -1.70 13.05 -9.73
CA GLY A 109 -1.49 14.47 -9.49
C GLY A 109 -2.24 14.96 -8.25
N ASP A 110 -2.07 16.25 -7.95
CA ASP A 110 -2.63 16.88 -6.73
C ASP A 110 -4.15 16.72 -6.62
N ASP A 111 -4.87 16.87 -7.74
CA ASP A 111 -6.33 16.74 -7.79
C ASP A 111 -6.83 15.29 -7.81
N ASP A 112 -5.94 14.30 -7.89
CA ASP A 112 -6.34 12.90 -8.08
C ASP A 112 -6.61 12.21 -6.74
N LEU A 113 -5.84 12.55 -5.70
CA LEU A 113 -5.91 11.88 -4.39
C LEU A 113 -7.27 12.09 -3.71
N GLY A 114 -7.84 13.29 -3.79
CA GLY A 114 -9.16 13.59 -3.22
C GLY A 114 -10.33 12.92 -3.95
N ARG A 115 -10.09 12.41 -5.17
CA ARG A 115 -11.09 11.73 -5.99
C ARG A 115 -11.12 10.22 -5.76
N LEU A 116 -10.11 9.66 -5.10
CA LEU A 116 -10.11 8.24 -4.73
C LEU A 116 -11.27 7.97 -3.77
N HIS A 117 -12.22 7.12 -4.18
CA HIS A 117 -13.48 6.90 -3.45
C HIS A 117 -14.36 8.15 -3.31
N GLY A 118 -14.16 9.16 -4.15
CA GLY A 118 -14.90 10.41 -4.17
C GLY A 118 -15.71 10.61 -5.45
N ASP A 119 -16.33 11.78 -5.58
CA ASP A 119 -17.10 12.12 -6.77
C ASP A 119 -16.20 12.27 -8.00
N ASN A 120 -16.69 11.80 -9.15
CA ASN A 120 -16.00 11.90 -10.43
C ASN A 120 -14.57 11.32 -10.40
N GLU A 121 -14.42 10.16 -9.75
CA GLU A 121 -13.23 9.32 -9.85
C GLU A 121 -12.96 9.01 -11.34
N ARG A 122 -11.74 9.30 -11.79
CA ARG A 122 -11.32 9.15 -13.20
C ARG A 122 -9.80 9.04 -13.28
N ILE A 123 -9.34 8.35 -14.31
CA ILE A 123 -7.94 8.14 -14.64
C ILE A 123 -7.65 8.67 -16.05
N ARG A 124 -6.45 9.20 -16.30
CA ARG A 124 -6.05 9.58 -17.66
C ARG A 124 -5.85 8.33 -18.49
N HIS A 125 -6.28 8.34 -19.75
CA HIS A 125 -6.11 7.20 -20.65
C HIS A 125 -4.64 6.74 -20.75
N SER A 126 -3.70 7.69 -20.80
CA SER A 126 -2.27 7.39 -20.83
C SER A 126 -1.74 6.68 -19.58
N ASP A 127 -2.34 6.97 -18.42
CA ASP A 127 -1.95 6.32 -17.16
C ASP A 127 -2.56 4.92 -17.06
N MET A 128 -3.76 4.73 -17.59
CA MET A 128 -4.36 3.41 -17.76
C MET A 128 -3.51 2.52 -18.68
N GLN A 129 -3.11 3.02 -19.86
CA GLN A 129 -2.20 2.30 -20.77
C GLN A 129 -0.88 1.94 -20.11
N ARG A 130 -0.31 2.87 -19.33
CA ARG A 130 0.93 2.62 -18.59
C ARG A 130 0.76 1.56 -17.51
N GLY A 131 -0.35 1.57 -16.78
CA GLY A 131 -0.67 0.55 -15.80
C GLY A 131 -0.83 -0.83 -16.42
N LEU A 132 -1.49 -0.91 -17.59
CA LEU A 132 -1.58 -2.15 -18.37
C LEU A 132 -0.19 -2.66 -18.77
N ASN A 133 0.66 -1.78 -19.29
CA ASN A 133 2.04 -2.13 -19.66
C ASN A 133 2.85 -2.62 -18.44
N PHE A 134 2.66 -1.99 -17.28
CA PHE A 134 3.28 -2.45 -16.02
C PHE A 134 2.87 -3.88 -15.66
N TYR A 135 1.57 -4.19 -15.66
CA TYR A 135 1.10 -5.52 -15.30
C TYR A 135 1.54 -6.57 -16.32
N PHE A 136 1.56 -6.24 -17.62
CA PHE A 136 2.12 -7.10 -18.65
C PHE A 136 3.59 -7.44 -18.37
N HIS A 137 4.44 -6.43 -18.16
CA HIS A 137 5.85 -6.65 -17.83
C HIS A 137 6.04 -7.38 -16.49
N LEU A 138 5.17 -7.15 -15.49
CA LEU A 138 5.24 -7.88 -14.23
C LEU A 138 5.04 -9.38 -14.44
N ILE A 139 4.03 -9.76 -15.23
CA ILE A 139 3.73 -11.16 -15.54
C ILE A 139 4.87 -11.78 -16.33
N VAL A 140 5.35 -11.12 -17.39
CA VAL A 140 6.43 -11.64 -18.24
C VAL A 140 7.73 -11.77 -17.45
N ASN A 141 8.15 -10.74 -16.71
CA ASN A 141 9.40 -10.78 -15.93
C ASN A 141 9.37 -11.90 -14.89
N ASN A 142 8.21 -12.20 -14.31
CA ASN A 142 8.06 -13.25 -13.31
C ASN A 142 8.02 -14.67 -13.90
N GLN A 143 8.01 -14.81 -15.23
CA GLN A 143 8.10 -16.10 -15.94
C GLN A 143 9.53 -16.41 -16.42
N LEU A 144 10.44 -15.43 -16.37
CA LEU A 144 11.82 -15.60 -16.82
C LEU A 144 12.70 -16.20 -15.72
N GLU A 145 13.71 -16.97 -16.10
CA GLU A 145 14.69 -17.57 -15.18
C GLU A 145 15.61 -16.52 -14.54
N THR A 146 15.77 -15.37 -15.19
CA THR A 146 16.60 -14.26 -14.74
C THR A 146 15.86 -12.93 -14.92
N ILE A 147 16.23 -11.94 -14.10
CA ILE A 147 15.62 -10.61 -14.15
C ILE A 147 16.15 -9.87 -15.38
N PRO A 148 15.31 -9.55 -16.38
CA PRO A 148 15.79 -8.93 -17.60
C PRO A 148 16.23 -7.48 -17.34
N GLU A 149 17.47 -7.15 -17.68
CA GLU A 149 18.03 -5.80 -17.49
C GLU A 149 17.48 -4.79 -18.50
N THR A 150 17.12 -5.25 -19.69
CA THR A 150 16.62 -4.40 -20.78
C THR A 150 15.10 -4.27 -20.71
N LYS A 151 14.60 -3.13 -21.20
CA LYS A 151 13.18 -2.94 -21.44
C LYS A 151 12.75 -3.93 -22.52
N LEU A 152 11.86 -4.84 -22.16
CA LEU A 152 11.14 -5.64 -23.15
C LEU A 152 10.41 -4.65 -24.07
N ASN A 153 10.51 -4.83 -25.39
CA ASN A 153 9.75 -3.99 -26.32
C ASN A 153 8.28 -4.06 -25.91
N SER A 154 7.67 -2.91 -25.63
CA SER A 154 6.24 -2.87 -25.31
C SER A 154 5.49 -3.33 -26.56
N GLU A 155 4.73 -4.42 -26.45
CA GLU A 155 3.83 -4.87 -27.52
C GLU A 155 2.49 -4.08 -27.53
N LEU A 156 2.38 -3.06 -26.68
CA LEU A 156 1.22 -2.17 -26.52
C LEU A 156 1.60 -0.70 -26.74
#